data_AF-A0A8S3BEA5-F1
#
_entry.id   AF-A0A8S3BEA5-F1
#
_cell.length_a   1.000
_cell.length_b   1.000
_cell.length_c   1.000
_cell.angle_alpha   90.00
_cell.angle_beta   90.00
_cell.angle_gamma   90.00
#
_symmetry.space_group_name_H-M   'P 1'
#
loop_
_entity.id
_entity.type
_entity.pdbx_description
1 polymer ?
#
loop_
_entity_poly.entity_id
_entity_poly.type
_entity_poly.pdbx_seq_one_letter_code
_entity_poly.pdbx_strand_id
1 'polypeptide(L)' 'KELALETIVQLLRIPGLPAELYLNCDCDLYSENLFEELTKMLSKNAFPVAGLTSTHILSLDALLSVIDHIELECQYQVQR' A
#
# COMPACT_ATOMS: atom_id res chain seq x y z
N LYS A 1 -7.06 -16.02 3.65
CA LYS A 1 -6.21 -14.90 4.11
C LYS A 1 -5.27 -14.44 3.00
N GLU A 2 -4.47 -15.33 2.39
CA GLU A 2 -3.64 -14.97 1.23
C GLU A 2 -4.43 -14.35 0.08
N LEU A 3 -5.56 -14.94 -0.33
CA LEU A 3 -6.37 -14.39 -1.43
C LEU A 3 -6.79 -12.93 -1.22
N ALA A 4 -7.08 -12.55 0.03
CA ALA A 4 -7.43 -11.16 0.36
C ALA A 4 -6.21 -10.25 0.24
N LEU A 5 -5.04 -10.71 0.71
CA LEU A 5 -3.79 -9.98 0.59
C LEU A 5 -3.34 -9.84 -0.87
N GLU A 6 -3.46 -10.89 -1.67
CA GLU A 6 -3.21 -10.86 -3.12
C GLU A 6 -4.13 -9.85 -3.81
N THR A 7 -5.40 -9.81 -3.41
CA THR A 7 -6.36 -8.82 -3.93
C THR A 7 -5.94 -7.39 -3.54
N ILE A 8 -5.51 -7.17 -2.30
CA ILE A 8 -4.99 -5.87 -1.83
C ILE A 8 -3.76 -5.46 -2.66
N VAL A 9 -2.82 -6.38 -2.88
CA VAL A 9 -1.63 -6.13 -3.72
C VAL A 9 -2.06 -5.73 -5.14
N GLN A 10 -3.04 -6.44 -5.72
CA GLN A 10 -3.57 -6.10 -7.04
C GLN A 10 -4.23 -4.72 -7.08
N LEU A 11 -4.99 -4.35 -6.05
CA LEU A 11 -5.60 -3.03 -5.93
C LEU A 11 -4.52 -1.95 -5.83
N LEU A 12 -3.51 -2.11 -4.97
CA LEU A 12 -2.44 -1.13 -4.79
C LEU A 12 -1.56 -0.94 -6.04
N ARG A 13 -1.61 -1.88 -7.00
CA ARG A 13 -0.96 -1.75 -8.31
C ARG A 13 -1.75 -0.91 -9.31
N ILE A 14 -3.04 -0.67 -9.09
CA ILE A 14 -3.84 0.18 -9.97
C ILE A 14 -3.31 1.62 -9.88
N PRO A 15 -2.85 2.22 -10.99
CA PRO A 15 -2.34 3.59 -10.99
C PRO A 15 -3.37 4.57 -10.42
N GLY A 16 -2.92 5.50 -9.58
CA GLY A 16 -3.77 6.49 -8.93
C GLY A 16 -4.56 5.97 -7.72
N LEU A 17 -4.88 4.67 -7.63
CA LEU A 17 -5.68 4.13 -6.53
C LEU A 17 -5.06 4.38 -5.15
N PRO A 18 -3.74 4.18 -4.90
CA PRO A 18 -3.15 4.50 -3.60
C PRO A 18 -3.34 5.96 -3.19
N ALA A 19 -3.22 6.89 -4.14
CA ALA A 19 -3.42 8.32 -3.89
C ALA A 19 -4.90 8.65 -3.64
N GLU A 20 -5.82 8.05 -4.40
CA GLU A 20 -7.26 8.20 -4.17
C GLU A 20 -7.68 7.62 -2.82
N LEU A 21 -7.13 6.49 -2.41
CA LEU A 21 -7.40 5.87 -1.11
C LEU A 21 -6.96 6.80 0.03
N TYR A 22 -5.76 7.38 -0.08
CA TYR A 22 -5.27 8.37 0.87
C TYR A 22 -6.17 9.62 0.93
N LEU A 23 -6.52 10.21 -0.22
CA LEU A 23 -7.34 11.42 -0.28
C LEU A 23 -8.77 11.20 0.25
N ASN A 24 -9.37 10.04 -0.04
CA ASN A 24 -10.76 9.78 0.30
C ASN A 24 -10.94 9.16 1.70
N CYS A 25 -9.93 8.52 2.27
CA CYS A 25 -10.05 7.85 3.57
C CYS A 25 -9.24 8.50 4.69
N ASP A 26 -8.05 9.04 4.42
CA ASP A 26 -7.17 9.57 5.49
C ASP A 26 -7.30 11.09 5.66
N CYS A 27 -7.88 11.78 4.68
CA CYS A 27 -8.01 13.25 4.69
C CYS A 27 -9.38 13.76 5.16
N ASP A 28 -10.28 12.89 5.64
CA ASP A 28 -11.58 13.28 6.20
C ASP A 28 -11.55 13.25 7.75
N LEU A 29 -12.07 14.30 8.39
CA LEU A 29 -12.17 14.47 9.84
C LEU A 29 -12.95 13.37 10.55
N TYR A 30 -13.87 12.70 9.84
CA TYR A 30 -14.74 11.67 10.41
C TYR A 30 -14.41 10.25 9.93
N SER A 31 -13.42 10.10 9.04
CA SER A 31 -12.99 8.80 8.54
C SER A 31 -11.85 8.24 9.38
N GLU A 32 -11.74 6.92 9.41
CA GLU A 32 -10.52 6.26 9.88
C GLU A 32 -9.43 6.38 8.80
N ASN A 33 -8.17 6.50 9.23
CA ASN A 33 -7.01 6.51 8.34
C ASN A 33 -6.76 5.11 7.77
N LEU A 34 -7.61 4.69 6.83
CA LEU A 34 -7.60 3.36 6.25
C LEU A 34 -6.28 3.08 5.50
N PHE A 35 -5.74 4.06 4.79
CA PHE A 35 -4.49 3.90 4.06
C PHE A 35 -3.31 3.75 5.04
N GLU A 36 -3.25 4.58 6.08
CA GLU A 36 -2.28 4.44 7.18
C GLU A 36 -2.36 3.05 7.83
N GLU A 37 -3.54 2.61 8.26
CA GLU A 37 -3.69 1.32 8.95
C GLU A 37 -3.39 0.13 8.02
N LEU A 38 -3.74 0.22 6.73
CA LEU A 38 -3.37 -0.78 5.73
C LEU A 38 -1.85 -0.89 5.57
N THR A 39 -1.17 0.23 5.32
CA THR A 39 0.29 0.25 5.12
C THR A 39 1.05 -0.16 6.38
N LYS A 40 0.54 0.20 7.56
CA LYS A 40 1.05 -0.25 8.87
C LYS A 40 0.88 -1.76 9.08
N MET A 41 -0.26 -2.32 8.69
CA MET A 41 -0.49 -3.77 8.73
C MET A 41 0.48 -4.50 7.78
N LEU A 42 0.66 -3.99 6.55
CA LEU A 42 1.61 -4.55 5.58
C LEU A 42 3.04 -4.47 6.13
N SER A 43 3.44 -3.34 6.70
CA SER A 43 4.77 -3.14 7.28
C SER A 43 5.08 -4.16 8.37
N LYS A 44 4.14 -4.39 9.30
CA LYS A 44 4.30 -5.41 10.36
C LYS A 44 4.44 -6.82 9.79
N ASN A 45 3.76 -7.12 8.69
CA ASN A 45 3.80 -8.45 8.06
C ASN A 45 4.95 -8.61 7.07
N ALA A 46 5.63 -7.55 6.63
CA ALA A 46 6.76 -7.65 5.70
C ALA A 46 8.03 -8.21 6.36
N PHE A 47 8.18 -8.06 7.69
CA PHE A 47 9.36 -8.47 8.43
C PHE A 47 9.11 -9.76 9.24
N PRO A 48 9.58 -10.92 8.78
CA PRO A 48 9.34 -12.18 9.48
C PRO A 48 10.10 -12.23 10.81
N VAL A 49 9.39 -12.54 11.89
CA VAL A 49 9.98 -12.82 13.22
C VAL A 49 10.44 -14.28 13.33
N ALA A 50 9.73 -15.20 12.67
CA ALA A 50 10.11 -16.61 12.61
C ALA A 50 9.55 -17.26 11.33
N GLY A 51 10.45 -17.74 10.47
CA GLY A 51 10.10 -18.39 9.20
C GLY A 51 9.60 -17.40 8.14
N LEU A 52 10.05 -17.60 6.90
CA LEU A 52 9.57 -16.82 5.77
C LEU A 52 8.28 -17.45 5.22
N THR A 53 7.29 -16.62 4.92
CA THR A 53 6.02 -17.04 4.29
C THR A 53 5.67 -16.10 3.15
N SER A 54 4.80 -16.55 2.25
CA SER A 54 4.18 -15.77 1.18
C SER A 54 3.57 -14.45 1.66
N THR A 55 3.00 -14.42 2.86
CA THR A 55 2.43 -13.20 3.47
C THR A 55 3.48 -12.10 3.62
N HIS A 56 4.71 -12.45 3.97
CA HIS A 56 5.80 -11.49 4.09
C HIS A 56 6.20 -10.92 2.72
N ILE A 57 6.33 -11.80 1.73
CA ILE A 57 6.69 -11.42 0.37
C ILE A 57 5.60 -10.52 -0.24
N LEU A 58 4.33 -10.91 -0.13
CA LEU A 58 3.20 -10.14 -0.65
C LEU A 58 3.05 -8.79 0.08
N SER A 59 3.29 -8.75 1.40
CA SER A 59 3.21 -7.49 2.14
C SER A 59 4.32 -6.52 1.74
N LEU A 60 5.54 -7.02 1.51
CA LEU A 60 6.64 -6.21 1.01
C LEU A 60 6.38 -5.72 -0.41
N ASP A 61 5.90 -6.59 -1.29
CA ASP A 61 5.54 -6.27 -2.68
C ASP A 61 4.45 -5.19 -2.76
N ALA A 62 3.42 -5.27 -1.91
CA ALA A 62 2.40 -4.22 -1.78
C ALA A 62 3.01 -2.86 -1.38
N LEU A 63 3.92 -2.85 -0.40
CA LEU A 63 4.57 -1.61 0.06
C LEU A 63 5.46 -1.00 -1.01
N LEU A 64 6.22 -1.82 -1.73
CA LEU A 64 7.05 -1.37 -2.85
C LEU A 64 6.20 -0.78 -3.97
N SER A 65 5.07 -1.41 -4.31
CA SER A 65 4.13 -0.86 -5.30
C SER A 65 3.60 0.51 -4.90
N VAL A 66 3.34 0.77 -3.62
CA VAL A 66 2.93 2.09 -3.14
C VAL A 66 4.05 3.12 -3.32
N ILE A 67 5.30 2.75 -2.98
CA ILE A 67 6.46 3.63 -3.13
C ILE A 67 6.70 3.96 -4.61
N ASP A 68 6.64 2.97 -5.50
CA ASP A 68 6.82 3.14 -6.93
C ASP A 68 5.77 4.12 -7.52
N HIS A 69 4.51 4.02 -7.07
CA HIS A 69 3.46 4.96 -7.49
C HIS A 69 3.71 6.38 -6.98
N ILE A 70 4.14 6.54 -5.72
CA ILE A 70 4.49 7.87 -5.17
C ILE A 70 5.67 8.46 -5.96
N GLU A 71 6.70 7.67 -6.25
CA GLU A 71 7.84 8.11 -7.05
C GLU A 71 7.40 8.55 -8.44
N LEU A 72 6.57 7.75 -9.13
CA LEU A 72 6.08 8.06 -10.46
C LEU A 72 5.30 9.39 -10.50
N GLU A 73 4.40 9.60 -9.54
CA GLU A 73 3.64 10.84 -9.41
C GLU A 73 4.55 12.04 -9.11
N CYS A 74 5.55 11.88 -8.23
CA CYS A 74 6.53 12.94 -7.97
C CYS A 74 7.34 13.29 -9.22
N GLN A 75 7.80 12.30 -9.98
CA GLN A 75 8.54 12.53 -11.22
C GLN A 75 7.69 13.25 -12.26
N TYR A 76 6.40 12.89 -12.37
CA TYR A 76 5.46 13.57 -13.26
C TYR A 76 5.27 15.05 -12.89
N GLN A 77 5.17 15.37 -11.59
CA GLN A 77 5.03 16.76 -11.13
C GLN A 77 6.29 17.61 -11.38
N VAL A 78 7.49 17.03 -11.28
CA VAL A 78 8.75 17.75 -11.57
C VAL A 78 8.92 18.08 -13.05
N GLN A 79 8.29 17.31 -13.94
CA GLN A 79 8.35 17.51 -15.40
C GLN A 79 7.28 18.49 -15.93
N ARG A 80 6.33 18.92 -15.10
CA ARG A 80 5.32 19.93 -15.44
C ARG A 80 5.82 21.35 -15.17
#